data_AF-U2DGT2-F1
#
_entry.id   AF-U2DGT2-F1
#
_cell.length_a   1.000
_cell.length_b   1.000
_cell.length_c   1.000
_cell.angle_alpha   90.00
_cell.angle_beta   90.00
_cell.angle_gamma   90.00
#
_symmetry.space_group_name_H-M   'P 1'
#
loop_
_entity.id
_entity.type
_entity.pdbx_description
1 polymer ?
#
loop_
_entity_poly.entity_id
_entity_poly.type
_entity_poly.pdbx_seq_one_letter_code
_entity_poly.pdbx_strand_id
1 'polypeptide(L)'
;MKGTTRGQAYALEGVIGVLIIGIALILGMQIVDVTPASNAGGHLAEIETQAADVMHIAREDDRIHSTVACVDSDGEPAMLSPGDPPDTAFGALLDETLENRGTYTIELEFINASGVVRTKSLMSRSAPQRATGTVTEQVVMYDTDQVRSGETCVPTGTTLENASSDEFYIEDHDTDSEVYGMVKLRVIVW
;
A
#
# COMPACT_ATOMS: atom_id res chain seq x y z
N MET A 1 3.80 65.90 -47.32
CA MET A 1 4.35 64.95 -46.32
C MET A 1 3.27 63.94 -45.95
N LYS A 2 3.31 62.72 -46.50
CA LYS A 2 2.41 61.60 -46.17
C LYS A 2 3.23 60.32 -46.25
N GLY A 3 3.58 59.71 -45.12
CA GLY A 3 4.45 58.53 -45.13
C GLY A 3 4.70 57.82 -43.79
N THR A 4 3.94 58.12 -42.72
CA THR A 4 4.22 57.55 -41.38
C THR A 4 3.09 56.72 -40.78
N THR A 5 1.87 56.73 -41.35
CA THR A 5 0.70 56.08 -40.72
C THR A 5 0.62 54.57 -40.95
N ARG A 6 1.18 54.05 -42.06
CA ARG A 6 1.04 52.62 -42.41
C ARG A 6 2.03 51.73 -41.65
N GLY A 7 3.26 52.18 -41.41
CA GLY A 7 4.25 51.42 -40.63
C GLY A 7 3.88 51.28 -39.16
N GLN A 8 3.22 52.30 -38.58
CA GLN A 8 2.71 52.23 -37.20
C GLN A 8 1.51 51.29 -37.07
N ALA A 9 0.63 51.23 -38.08
CA ALA A 9 -0.50 50.31 -38.08
C ALA A 9 -0.05 48.83 -38.08
N TYR A 10 0.95 48.48 -38.91
CA TYR A 10 1.47 47.11 -38.94
C TYR A 10 2.21 46.70 -37.67
N ALA A 11 2.92 47.64 -37.01
CA ALA A 11 3.55 47.37 -35.72
C ALA A 11 2.49 47.16 -34.62
N LEU A 12 1.41 47.93 -34.62
CA LEU A 12 0.30 47.77 -33.68
C LEU A 12 -0.41 46.43 -33.89
N GLU A 13 -0.64 46.04 -35.14
CA GLU A 13 -1.27 44.77 -35.51
C GLU A 13 -0.40 43.57 -35.12
N GLY A 14 0.92 43.65 -35.29
CA GLY A 14 1.85 42.63 -34.82
C GLY A 14 1.83 42.44 -33.30
N VAL A 15 1.80 43.54 -32.53
CA VAL A 15 1.70 43.49 -31.06
C VAL A 15 0.37 42.87 -30.63
N ILE A 16 -0.74 43.23 -31.27
CA ILE A 16 -2.06 42.65 -30.99
C ILE A 16 -2.08 41.15 -31.33
N GLY A 17 -1.47 40.74 -32.45
CA GLY A 17 -1.37 39.34 -32.85
C GLY A 17 -0.61 38.49 -31.83
N VAL A 18 0.54 38.98 -31.34
CA VAL A 18 1.30 38.31 -30.27
C VAL A 18 0.49 38.23 -28.98
N LEU A 19 -0.28 39.28 -28.65
CA LEU A 19 -1.11 39.30 -27.46
C LEU A 19 -2.25 38.27 -27.54
N ILE A 20 -2.92 38.16 -28.70
CA ILE A 20 -4.00 37.18 -28.93
C ILE A 20 -3.45 35.76 -28.89
N ILE A 21 -2.31 35.49 -29.54
CA ILE A 21 -1.67 34.17 -29.51
C ILE A 21 -1.22 33.83 -28.09
N GLY A 22 -0.65 34.79 -27.36
CA GLY A 22 -0.24 34.62 -25.96
C GLY A 22 -1.41 34.30 -25.05
N ILE A 23 -2.53 35.01 -25.17
CA ILE A 23 -3.75 34.75 -24.39
C ILE A 23 -4.34 33.39 -24.79
N ALA A 24 -4.38 33.05 -26.08
CA ALA A 24 -4.86 31.75 -26.55
C ALA A 24 -4.01 30.58 -26.04
N LEU A 25 -2.69 30.74 -25.97
CA LEU A 25 -1.77 29.75 -25.39
C LEU A 25 -1.97 29.62 -23.87
N ILE A 26 -2.13 30.73 -23.15
CA ILE A 26 -2.41 30.71 -21.70
C ILE A 26 -3.74 30.02 -21.41
N LEU A 27 -4.79 30.34 -22.18
CA LEU A 27 -6.10 29.71 -22.04
C LEU A 27 -6.06 28.22 -22.44
N GLY A 28 -5.31 27.86 -23.49
CA GLY A 28 -5.12 26.47 -23.91
C GLY A 28 -4.32 25.65 -22.90
N MET A 29 -3.36 26.27 -22.19
CA MET A 29 -2.62 25.62 -21.10
C MET A 29 -3.42 25.49 -19.80
N GLN A 30 -4.52 26.23 -19.62
CA GLN A 30 -5.44 26.05 -18.49
C GLN A 30 -6.43 24.89 -18.68
N ILE A 31 -6.42 24.22 -19.84
CA ILE A 31 -7.18 22.99 -20.12
C ILE A 31 -6.44 21.73 -19.59
N VAL A 32 -5.55 21.87 -18.61
CA VAL A 32 -5.13 20.71 -17.80
C VAL A 32 -6.39 20.22 -17.09
N ASP A 33 -6.84 19.04 -17.52
CA ASP A 33 -8.03 18.35 -17.09
C ASP A 33 -8.10 18.34 -15.56
N VAL A 34 -8.87 19.28 -14.99
CA VAL A 34 -9.39 19.13 -13.64
C VAL A 34 -10.54 18.15 -13.81
N THR A 35 -10.20 16.86 -13.95
CA THR A 35 -11.20 15.81 -13.94
C THR A 35 -11.97 16.04 -12.64
N PRO A 36 -13.28 16.33 -12.68
CA PRO A 36 -14.03 16.47 -11.46
C PRO A 36 -13.81 15.18 -10.69
N ALA A 37 -13.41 15.28 -9.42
CA ALA A 37 -13.58 14.17 -8.51
C ALA A 37 -15.07 13.83 -8.56
N SER A 38 -15.43 12.87 -9.41
CA SER A 38 -16.73 12.24 -9.34
C SER A 38 -16.83 11.70 -7.92
N ASN A 39 -18.03 11.62 -7.35
CA ASN A 39 -18.21 11.11 -5.99
C ASN A 39 -17.51 9.74 -5.78
N ALA A 40 -17.34 8.96 -6.86
CA ALA A 40 -16.51 7.77 -6.88
C ALA A 40 -15.02 8.06 -6.65
N GLY A 41 -14.38 8.95 -7.40
CA GLY A 41 -12.96 9.29 -7.23
C GLY A 41 -12.62 9.88 -5.86
N GLY A 42 -13.54 10.65 -5.26
CA GLY A 42 -13.37 11.15 -3.89
C GLY A 42 -13.44 10.05 -2.83
N HIS A 43 -14.41 9.14 -2.97
CA HIS A 43 -14.55 7.98 -2.09
C HIS A 43 -13.35 7.04 -2.14
N LEU A 44 -12.79 6.83 -3.33
CA LEU A 44 -11.59 6.01 -3.54
C LEU A 44 -10.35 6.58 -2.83
N ALA A 45 -10.11 7.89 -2.93
CA ALA A 45 -9.02 8.56 -2.21
C ALA A 45 -9.22 8.55 -0.69
N GLU A 46 -10.48 8.60 -0.23
CA GLU A 46 -10.82 8.50 1.19
C GLU A 46 -10.48 7.12 1.77
N ILE A 47 -10.86 6.03 1.07
CA ILE A 47 -10.56 4.66 1.50
C ILE A 47 -9.05 4.41 1.54
N GLU A 48 -8.30 4.88 0.55
CA GLU A 48 -6.84 4.76 0.54
C GLU A 48 -6.20 5.49 1.74
N THR A 49 -6.68 6.71 2.03
CA THR A 49 -6.21 7.49 3.19
C THR A 49 -6.50 6.76 4.50
N GLN A 50 -7.70 6.21 4.66
CA GLN A 50 -8.08 5.46 5.86
C GLN A 50 -7.28 4.16 6.02
N ALA A 51 -7.02 3.45 4.93
CA ALA A 51 -6.14 2.28 4.96
C ALA A 51 -4.73 2.66 5.41
N ALA A 52 -4.22 3.82 4.97
CA ALA A 52 -2.93 4.33 5.39
C ALA A 52 -2.90 4.69 6.89
N ASP A 53 -3.95 5.34 7.38
CA ASP A 53 -4.09 5.68 8.80
C ASP A 53 -4.14 4.43 9.69
N VAL A 54 -4.91 3.41 9.28
CA VAL A 54 -4.98 2.12 10.00
C VAL A 54 -3.62 1.43 10.03
N MET A 55 -2.91 1.39 8.89
CA MET A 55 -1.57 0.82 8.82
C MET A 55 -0.60 1.56 9.72
N HIS A 56 -0.69 2.88 9.79
CA HIS A 56 0.12 3.69 10.68
C HIS A 56 -0.12 3.35 12.16
N ILE A 57 -1.39 3.31 12.59
CA ILE A 57 -1.80 2.96 13.96
C ILE A 57 -1.35 1.54 14.31
N ALA A 58 -1.58 0.59 13.40
CA ALA A 58 -1.21 -0.81 13.61
C ALA A 58 0.30 -1.00 13.74
N ARG A 59 1.10 -0.20 13.03
CA ARG A 59 2.56 -0.20 13.15
C ARG A 59 3.01 0.36 14.50
N GLU A 60 2.40 1.45 14.97
CA GLU A 60 2.74 2.05 16.27
C GLU A 60 2.44 1.11 17.44
N ASP A 61 1.38 0.32 17.33
CA ASP A 61 0.96 -0.65 18.35
C ASP A 61 1.57 -2.07 18.16
N ASP A 62 2.55 -2.23 17.27
CA ASP A 62 3.23 -3.52 16.99
C ASP A 62 2.29 -4.66 16.49
N ARG A 63 1.12 -4.28 15.97
CA ARG A 63 0.09 -5.21 15.48
C ARG A 63 0.46 -5.82 14.13
N ILE A 64 1.13 -5.04 13.28
CA ILE A 64 1.59 -5.55 11.96
C ILE A 64 2.67 -6.62 12.17
N HIS A 65 3.64 -6.35 13.05
CA HIS A 65 4.72 -7.30 13.35
C HIS A 65 4.17 -8.61 13.90
N SER A 66 3.31 -8.54 14.92
CA SER A 66 2.67 -9.74 15.49
C SER A 66 1.80 -10.52 14.49
N THR A 67 1.14 -9.85 13.55
CA THR A 67 0.43 -10.52 12.45
C THR A 67 1.38 -11.23 11.49
N VAL A 68 2.48 -10.59 11.10
CA VAL A 68 3.51 -11.18 10.21
C VAL A 68 4.17 -12.40 10.86
N ALA A 69 4.37 -12.37 12.18
CA ALA A 69 4.89 -13.49 12.96
C ALA A 69 3.88 -14.66 13.13
N CYS A 70 2.63 -14.49 12.69
CA CYS A 70 1.58 -15.48 12.90
C CYS A 70 1.45 -16.48 11.75
N VAL A 71 1.52 -17.75 12.10
CA VAL A 71 1.48 -18.88 11.15
C VAL A 71 0.33 -19.85 11.44
N ASP A 72 -0.05 -20.60 10.41
CA ASP A 72 -0.94 -21.74 10.50
C ASP A 72 -0.21 -23.02 10.94
N SER A 73 -0.89 -24.18 10.86
CA SER A 73 -0.32 -25.47 11.28
C SER A 73 0.80 -25.98 10.39
N ASP A 74 0.95 -25.43 9.18
CA ASP A 74 1.95 -25.82 8.19
C ASP A 74 3.12 -24.82 8.15
N GLY A 75 3.20 -23.88 9.10
CA GLY A 75 4.24 -22.84 9.16
C GLY A 75 4.05 -21.73 8.13
N GLU A 76 2.93 -21.72 7.42
CA GLU A 76 2.59 -20.71 6.42
C GLU A 76 1.91 -19.50 7.06
N PRO A 77 1.94 -18.31 6.44
CA PRO A 77 1.28 -17.13 7.00
C PRO A 77 -0.21 -17.38 7.26
N ALA A 78 -0.67 -17.10 8.48
CA ALA A 78 -2.04 -17.37 8.86
C ALA A 78 -3.05 -16.51 8.08
N MET A 79 -4.18 -17.11 7.70
CA MET A 79 -5.24 -16.39 7.00
C MET A 79 -6.01 -15.46 7.94
N LEU A 80 -6.30 -14.24 7.49
CA LEU A 80 -7.05 -13.21 8.20
C LEU A 80 -8.44 -13.05 7.58
N SER A 81 -9.16 -14.15 7.35
CA SER A 81 -10.51 -14.05 6.79
C SER A 81 -11.48 -13.50 7.85
N PRO A 82 -12.32 -12.49 7.54
CA PRO A 82 -13.26 -11.95 8.52
C PRO A 82 -14.18 -13.03 9.08
N GLY A 83 -14.21 -13.16 10.42
CA GLY A 83 -15.02 -14.14 11.13
C GLY A 83 -14.41 -15.55 11.23
N ASP A 84 -13.21 -15.77 10.68
CA ASP A 84 -12.44 -17.01 10.83
C ASP A 84 -11.13 -16.73 11.59
N PRO A 85 -10.69 -17.64 12.47
CA PRO A 85 -9.41 -17.49 13.15
C PRO A 85 -8.22 -17.56 12.17
N PRO A 86 -7.09 -16.92 12.52
CA PRO A 86 -6.88 -16.17 13.75
C PRO A 86 -7.48 -14.75 13.81
N ASP A 87 -8.04 -14.44 14.99
CA ASP A 87 -8.49 -13.10 15.36
C ASP A 87 -7.29 -12.24 15.77
N THR A 88 -6.68 -11.56 14.79
CA THR A 88 -5.60 -10.60 15.04
C THR A 88 -6.12 -9.21 15.33
N ALA A 89 -5.44 -8.48 16.21
CA ALA A 89 -5.77 -7.07 16.50
C ALA A 89 -5.61 -6.15 15.27
N PHE A 90 -4.77 -6.55 14.31
CA PHE A 90 -4.63 -5.87 13.02
C PHE A 90 -5.82 -6.15 12.10
N GLY A 91 -6.20 -7.42 11.93
CA GLY A 91 -7.36 -7.82 11.14
C GLY A 91 -8.65 -7.18 11.64
N ALA A 92 -8.87 -7.19 12.96
CA ALA A 92 -10.04 -6.55 13.58
C ALA A 92 -10.08 -5.03 13.33
N LEU A 93 -8.93 -4.35 13.39
CA LEU A 93 -8.85 -2.90 13.16
C LEU A 93 -9.14 -2.55 11.69
N LEU A 94 -8.63 -3.35 10.75
CA LEU A 94 -8.94 -3.20 9.33
C LEU A 94 -10.41 -3.46 9.04
N ASP A 95 -11.00 -4.49 9.64
CA ASP A 95 -12.41 -4.83 9.46
C ASP A 95 -13.33 -3.71 9.98
N GLU A 96 -13.11 -3.25 11.22
CA GLU A 96 -13.86 -2.15 11.82
C GLU A 96 -13.80 -0.86 10.97
N THR A 97 -12.64 -0.59 10.36
CA THR A 97 -12.42 0.64 9.60
C THR A 97 -12.87 0.53 8.14
N LEU A 98 -12.62 -0.59 7.46
CA LEU A 98 -12.77 -0.69 6.01
C LEU A 98 -13.99 -1.51 5.55
N GLU A 99 -14.55 -2.40 6.37
CA GLU A 99 -15.62 -3.35 5.96
C GLU A 99 -16.83 -2.64 5.32
N ASN A 100 -17.24 -1.50 5.88
CA ASN A 100 -18.40 -0.73 5.40
C ASN A 100 -18.06 0.34 4.35
N ARG A 101 -16.80 0.41 3.92
CA ARG A 101 -16.30 1.51 3.09
C ARG A 101 -15.76 1.05 1.75
N GLY A 102 -15.25 -0.19 1.65
CA GLY A 102 -14.75 -0.74 0.39
C GLY A 102 -14.44 -2.23 0.52
N THR A 103 -13.90 -2.81 -0.55
CA THR A 103 -13.31 -4.14 -0.47
C THR A 103 -11.82 -4.00 -0.24
N TYR A 104 -11.25 -4.90 0.54
CA TYR A 104 -9.81 -4.96 0.73
C TYR A 104 -9.29 -6.39 0.72
N THR A 105 -7.99 -6.54 0.46
CA THR A 105 -7.23 -7.76 0.72
C THR A 105 -5.90 -7.40 1.35
N ILE A 106 -5.30 -8.39 2.00
CA ILE A 106 -3.98 -8.28 2.63
C ILE A 106 -3.06 -9.27 1.94
N GLU A 107 -1.90 -8.80 1.49
CA GLU A 107 -0.87 -9.64 0.89
C GLU A 107 0.46 -9.47 1.62
N LEU A 108 1.17 -10.57 1.82
CA LEU A 108 2.57 -10.57 2.22
C LEU A 108 3.46 -10.82 1.01
N GLU A 109 4.54 -10.07 0.92
CA GLU A 109 5.64 -10.33 0.00
C GLU A 109 6.92 -10.57 0.80
N PHE A 110 7.54 -11.73 0.62
CA PHE A 110 8.73 -12.15 1.35
C PHE A 110 9.64 -12.99 0.46
N ILE A 111 10.89 -13.16 0.87
CA ILE A 111 11.83 -14.06 0.22
C ILE A 111 11.79 -15.38 0.97
N ASN A 112 11.49 -16.49 0.29
CA ASN A 112 11.46 -17.80 0.93
C ASN A 112 12.87 -18.42 1.05
N ALA A 113 12.95 -19.59 1.68
CA ALA A 113 14.12 -20.46 1.77
C ALA A 113 14.98 -20.58 0.49
N SER A 114 14.32 -20.62 -0.67
CA SER A 114 14.99 -20.80 -1.96
C SER A 114 15.53 -19.49 -2.56
N GLY A 115 15.44 -18.37 -1.82
CA GLY A 115 15.81 -17.04 -2.31
C GLY A 115 14.81 -16.46 -3.31
N VAL A 116 13.59 -17.02 -3.41
CA VAL A 116 12.56 -16.58 -4.36
C VAL A 116 11.57 -15.66 -3.68
N VAL A 117 11.26 -14.53 -4.33
CA VAL A 117 10.18 -13.64 -3.89
C VAL A 117 8.84 -14.36 -4.04
N ARG A 118 8.14 -14.51 -2.93
CA ARG A 118 6.79 -15.08 -2.83
C ARG A 118 5.81 -13.98 -2.48
N THR A 119 4.60 -14.10 -3.00
CA THR A 119 3.45 -13.30 -2.57
C THR A 119 2.37 -14.25 -2.06
N LYS A 120 1.87 -13.99 -0.85
CA LYS A 120 0.81 -14.77 -0.21
C LYS A 120 -0.34 -13.84 0.15
N SER A 121 -1.55 -14.16 -0.32
CA SER A 121 -2.77 -13.49 0.17
C SER A 121 -3.13 -14.05 1.53
N LEU A 122 -3.34 -13.19 2.51
CA LEU A 122 -3.84 -13.57 3.83
C LEU A 122 -5.37 -13.66 3.86
N MET A 123 -6.05 -13.21 2.81
CA MET A 123 -7.50 -13.32 2.71
C MET A 123 -7.90 -14.30 1.62
N SER A 124 -9.08 -14.91 1.77
CA SER A 124 -9.68 -15.75 0.73
C SER A 124 -9.93 -15.00 -0.58
N ARG A 125 -9.96 -13.67 -0.55
CA ARG A 125 -10.14 -12.80 -1.70
C ARG A 125 -8.78 -12.40 -2.28
N SER A 126 -8.58 -12.65 -3.56
CA SER A 126 -7.40 -12.16 -4.28
C SER A 126 -7.51 -10.66 -4.59
N ALA A 127 -6.37 -10.00 -4.73
CA ALA A 127 -6.32 -8.61 -5.18
C ALA A 127 -6.94 -8.45 -6.59
N PRO A 128 -7.64 -7.33 -6.86
CA PRO A 128 -8.18 -7.05 -8.18
C PRO A 128 -7.03 -6.76 -9.16
N GLN A 129 -7.28 -6.95 -10.46
CA GLN A 129 -6.29 -6.54 -11.48
C GLN A 129 -6.05 -5.01 -11.51
N ARG A 130 -7.01 -4.23 -10.99
CA ARG A 130 -6.91 -2.79 -10.82
C ARG A 130 -7.33 -2.45 -9.40
N ALA A 131 -6.35 -2.21 -8.55
CA ALA A 131 -6.59 -1.69 -7.21
C ALA A 131 -6.88 -0.19 -7.28
N THR A 132 -7.66 0.29 -6.33
CA THR A 132 -7.84 1.73 -6.10
C THR A 132 -6.61 2.31 -5.42
N GLY A 133 -6.13 1.63 -4.38
CA GLY A 133 -4.98 2.05 -3.59
C GLY A 133 -4.27 0.85 -2.98
N THR A 134 -2.97 1.02 -2.75
CA THR A 134 -2.14 0.01 -2.08
C THR A 134 -1.27 0.70 -1.05
N VAL A 135 -1.44 0.35 0.21
CA VAL A 135 -0.60 0.80 1.32
C VAL A 135 0.36 -0.33 1.66
N THR A 136 1.65 -0.02 1.75
CA THR A 136 2.71 -1.01 2.00
C THR A 136 3.50 -0.62 3.25
N GLU A 137 3.67 -1.58 4.16
CA GLU A 137 4.57 -1.47 5.31
C GLU A 137 5.65 -2.55 5.22
N GLN A 138 6.85 -2.19 5.67
CA GLN A 138 7.99 -3.11 5.73
C GLN A 138 8.23 -3.50 7.19
N VAL A 139 8.22 -4.80 7.45
CA VAL A 139 8.48 -5.38 8.75
C VAL A 139 9.82 -6.08 8.69
N VAL A 140 10.74 -5.64 9.54
CA VAL A 140 12.01 -6.34 9.77
C VAL A 140 11.78 -7.29 10.93
N MET A 141 12.09 -8.57 10.70
CA MET A 141 12.01 -9.64 11.69
C MET A 141 13.42 -9.91 12.24
N TYR A 142 13.49 -10.18 13.53
CA TYR A 142 14.74 -10.47 14.24
C TYR A 142 14.75 -11.92 14.74
N ASP A 143 15.94 -12.46 14.94
CA ASP A 143 16.17 -13.82 15.44
C ASP A 143 15.45 -14.11 16.76
N THR A 144 15.34 -13.10 17.61
CA THR A 144 14.69 -13.18 18.92
C THR A 144 13.16 -13.10 18.85
N ASP A 145 12.59 -12.74 17.71
CA ASP A 145 11.14 -12.66 17.56
C ASP A 145 10.53 -14.03 17.74
N GLN A 146 9.34 -14.10 18.34
CA GLN A 146 8.68 -15.38 18.60
C GLN A 146 7.72 -15.73 17.46
N VAL A 147 7.78 -16.99 17.02
CA VAL A 147 6.73 -17.56 16.17
C VAL A 147 5.41 -17.52 16.92
N ARG A 148 4.33 -17.17 16.23
CA ARG A 148 2.98 -17.06 16.81
C ARG A 148 2.03 -17.96 16.07
N SER A 149 1.08 -18.57 16.77
CA SER A 149 0.08 -19.44 16.12
C SER A 149 -1.20 -19.57 16.96
N GLY A 150 -2.15 -20.34 16.43
CA GLY A 150 -3.46 -20.58 17.06
C GLY A 150 -4.45 -19.45 16.82
N GLU A 151 -5.65 -19.59 17.39
CA GLU A 151 -6.82 -18.74 17.07
C GLU A 151 -6.65 -17.25 17.39
N THR A 152 -5.69 -16.88 18.22
CA THR A 152 -5.44 -15.48 18.62
C THR A 152 -4.00 -15.06 18.38
N CYS A 153 -3.24 -15.80 17.57
CA CYS A 153 -1.83 -15.55 17.28
C CYS A 153 -1.01 -15.31 18.55
N VAL A 154 -0.99 -16.28 19.46
CA VAL A 154 -0.18 -16.20 20.68
C VAL A 154 1.23 -16.75 20.43
N PRO A 155 2.26 -16.29 21.16
CA PRO A 155 3.60 -16.82 20.98
C PRO A 155 3.68 -18.31 21.34
N THR A 156 4.40 -19.08 20.52
CA THR A 156 4.62 -20.52 20.73
C THR A 156 5.71 -20.80 21.76
N GLY A 157 6.56 -19.81 22.04
CA GLY A 157 7.77 -19.95 22.85
C GLY A 157 9.02 -20.29 22.03
N THR A 158 8.88 -20.56 20.73
CA THR A 158 9.99 -20.75 19.78
C THR A 158 10.35 -19.40 19.16
N THR A 159 11.64 -19.06 19.14
CA THR A 159 12.15 -17.87 18.42
C THR A 159 12.40 -18.19 16.96
N LEU A 160 12.46 -17.17 16.09
CA LEU A 160 12.73 -17.37 14.66
C LEU A 160 14.06 -18.09 14.39
N GLU A 161 15.12 -17.76 15.14
CA GLU A 161 16.42 -18.45 15.05
C GLU A 161 16.33 -19.96 15.29
N ASN A 162 15.41 -20.38 16.16
CA ASN A 162 15.23 -21.78 16.54
C ASN A 162 14.11 -22.48 15.76
N ALA A 163 13.35 -21.74 14.95
CA ALA A 163 12.27 -22.29 14.14
C ALA A 163 12.85 -23.00 12.92
N SER A 164 12.30 -24.17 12.61
CA SER A 164 12.58 -24.87 11.36
C SER A 164 11.80 -24.28 10.19
N SER A 165 12.18 -24.65 8.96
CA SER A 165 11.50 -24.24 7.73
C SER A 165 10.04 -24.70 7.62
N ASP A 166 9.64 -25.68 8.45
CA ASP A 166 8.26 -26.18 8.53
C ASP A 166 7.45 -25.43 9.62
N GLU A 167 8.11 -24.61 10.44
CA GLU A 167 7.48 -23.82 11.50
C GLU A 167 7.35 -22.33 11.13
N PHE A 168 8.14 -21.85 10.18
CA PHE A 168 8.07 -20.48 9.69
C PHE A 168 8.41 -20.39 8.19
N TYR A 169 7.63 -19.59 7.47
CA TYR A 169 7.63 -19.51 6.00
C TYR A 169 8.83 -18.78 5.37
N ILE A 170 9.74 -18.24 6.19
CA ILE A 170 10.97 -17.57 5.79
C ILE A 170 12.13 -18.28 6.46
N GLU A 171 13.29 -18.30 5.81
CA GLU A 171 14.55 -18.72 6.42
C GLU A 171 15.41 -17.49 6.71
N ASP A 172 16.24 -17.61 7.74
CA ASP A 172 17.25 -16.63 8.08
C ASP A 172 18.11 -16.27 6.86
N HIS A 173 18.11 -14.99 6.51
CA HIS A 173 18.84 -14.47 5.36
C HIS A 173 20.34 -14.26 5.65
N ASP A 174 20.73 -14.12 6.92
CA ASP A 174 22.11 -13.90 7.33
C ASP A 174 22.35 -14.40 8.76
N THR A 175 22.83 -15.62 8.89
CA THR A 175 23.07 -16.31 10.17
C THR A 175 24.10 -15.66 11.09
N ASP A 176 24.84 -14.65 10.61
CA ASP A 176 25.80 -13.88 11.40
C ASP A 176 25.22 -12.54 11.92
N SER A 177 23.94 -12.26 11.65
CA SER A 177 23.22 -11.01 11.95
C SER A 177 21.98 -11.28 12.80
N GLU A 178 21.59 -10.33 13.67
CA GLU A 178 20.35 -10.42 14.46
C GLU A 178 19.06 -10.30 13.61
N VAL A 179 19.21 -9.85 12.37
CA VAL A 179 18.10 -9.67 11.42
C VAL A 179 17.83 -10.98 10.70
N TYR A 180 16.70 -11.60 11.02
CA TYR A 180 16.23 -12.82 10.39
C TYR A 180 15.77 -12.59 8.95
N GLY A 181 15.01 -11.51 8.72
CA GLY A 181 14.55 -11.16 7.37
C GLY A 181 13.58 -9.98 7.29
N MET A 182 13.01 -9.76 6.12
CA MET A 182 12.06 -8.66 5.88
C MET A 182 10.81 -9.15 5.15
N VAL A 183 9.66 -8.75 5.65
CA VAL A 183 8.35 -9.00 5.04
C VAL A 183 7.71 -7.67 4.68
N LYS A 184 7.17 -7.58 3.45
CA LYS A 184 6.31 -6.46 3.08
C LYS A 184 4.87 -6.86 3.24
N LEU A 185 4.13 -6.15 4.09
CA LEU A 185 2.69 -6.30 4.21
C LEU A 185 2.02 -5.22 3.36
N ARG A 186 1.11 -5.64 2.48
CA ARG A 186 0.32 -4.78 1.61
C ARG A 186 -1.15 -4.88 1.96
N VAL A 187 -1.78 -3.73 2.20
CA VAL A 187 -3.24 -3.61 2.23
C VAL A 187 -3.66 -2.99 0.90
N ILE A 188 -4.48 -3.73 0.16
CA ILE A 188 -4.95 -3.35 -1.18
C ILE A 188 -6.44 -3.09 -1.07
N VAL A 189 -6.90 -1.91 -1.49
CA VAL A 189 -8.31 -1.48 -1.39
C VAL A 189 -8.91 -1.20 -2.76
N TRP A 190 -10.21 -1.47 -2.93
CA TRP A 190 -10.97 -1.19 -4.16
C TRP A 190 -12.49 -1.14 -3.97
#